data_AF-A0A841TYU1-F1
#
_entry.id   AF-A0A841TYU1-F1
#
_cell.length_a   1.000
_cell.length_b   1.000
_cell.length_c   1.000
_cell.angle_alpha   90.00
_cell.angle_beta   90.00
_cell.angle_gamma   90.00
#
_symmetry.space_group_name_H-M   'P 1'
#
loop_
_entity.id
_entity.type
_entity.pdbx_description
1 polymer ?
#
loop_
_entity_poly.entity_id
_entity_poly.type
_entity_poly.pdbx_seq_one_letter_code
_entity_poly.pdbx_strand_id
1 'polypeptide(L)'
;MKLLSIEPTPSPNSMKLNVDEKLPLGERHTYTLERRDQVPPFYLRLLGIDGVKSVFRAADFIAVDRRPNKDWAVILGAIRELFGADGAAGAAASAVEAGGYGEAFVLVQMYRGIPMQIRVRSGGQEARAALPARFAAAVSEAAGATMIRERKLEEFGVRYGEPQDILDEVTRELDAAYTEERLRGLIAQAQAATA
;
A
#
# COMPACT_ATOMS: atom_id res chain seq x y z
N MET A 1 -12.32 -24.20 -0.02
CA MET A 1 -12.03 -22.98 0.74
C MET A 1 -12.62 -21.79 0.01
N LYS A 2 -13.37 -20.94 0.70
CA LYS A 2 -14.00 -19.72 0.18
C LYS A 2 -13.42 -18.50 0.86
N LEU A 3 -13.30 -17.41 0.11
CA LEU A 3 -12.90 -16.09 0.62
C LEU A 3 -14.12 -15.38 1.20
N LEU A 4 -14.06 -14.99 2.48
CA LEU A 4 -15.14 -14.26 3.16
C LEU A 4 -14.94 -12.75 3.06
N SER A 5 -13.74 -12.27 3.37
CA SER A 5 -13.38 -10.86 3.33
C SER A 5 -11.87 -10.68 3.20
N ILE A 6 -11.45 -9.48 2.81
CA ILE A 6 -10.04 -9.08 2.78
C ILE A 6 -9.92 -7.83 3.66
N GLU A 7 -8.95 -7.84 4.56
CA GLU A 7 -8.67 -6.77 5.51
C GLU A 7 -7.21 -6.34 5.40
N PRO A 8 -6.89 -5.04 5.42
CA PRO A 8 -5.53 -4.59 5.52
C PRO A 8 -4.95 -4.93 6.90
N THR A 9 -3.64 -5.12 6.94
CA THR A 9 -2.91 -5.24 8.21
C THR A 9 -2.16 -3.93 8.51
N PRO A 10 -1.65 -3.73 9.73
CA PRO A 10 -0.76 -2.60 10.02
C PRO A 10 0.51 -2.56 9.14
N SER A 11 0.89 -3.69 8.52
CA SER A 11 1.97 -3.75 7.55
C SER A 11 1.44 -3.42 6.15
N PRO A 12 1.95 -2.39 5.46
CA PRO A 12 1.50 -2.03 4.10
C PRO A 12 1.84 -3.10 3.04
N ASN A 13 2.71 -4.04 3.40
CA ASN A 13 3.13 -5.15 2.56
C ASN A 13 2.33 -6.43 2.84
N SER A 14 1.37 -6.42 3.77
CA SER A 14 0.62 -7.61 4.15
C SER A 14 -0.89 -7.35 4.19
N MET A 15 -1.66 -8.27 3.62
CA MET A 15 -3.12 -8.27 3.67
C MET A 15 -3.64 -9.58 4.25
N LYS A 16 -4.72 -9.50 5.02
CA LYS A 16 -5.39 -10.63 5.64
C LYS A 16 -6.61 -11.02 4.81
N LEU A 17 -6.72 -12.30 4.49
CA LEU A 17 -7.83 -12.91 3.77
C LEU A 17 -8.55 -13.81 4.76
N ASN A 18 -9.76 -13.45 5.16
CA ASN A 18 -10.58 -14.32 6.00
C ASN A 18 -11.23 -15.39 5.13
N VAL A 19 -11.22 -16.63 5.59
CA VAL A 19 -11.79 -17.76 4.84
C VAL A 19 -12.76 -18.57 5.70
N ASP A 20 -13.56 -19.41 5.04
CA ASP A 20 -14.53 -20.29 5.71
C ASP A 20 -13.91 -21.49 6.43
N GLU A 21 -12.65 -21.80 6.15
CA GLU A 21 -11.92 -22.93 6.72
C GLU A 21 -11.07 -22.48 7.92
N LYS A 22 -11.08 -23.26 9.00
CA LYS A 22 -10.28 -22.99 10.20
C LYS A 22 -9.23 -24.07 10.42
N LEU A 23 -7.99 -23.64 10.70
CA LEU A 23 -6.92 -24.53 11.15
C LEU A 23 -7.13 -24.97 12.61
N PRO A 24 -6.66 -26.18 12.96
CA PRO A 24 -6.49 -26.62 14.34
C PRO A 24 -5.81 -25.58 15.23
N LEU A 25 -6.22 -25.55 16.50
CA LEU A 25 -5.70 -24.58 17.46
C LEU A 25 -4.18 -24.76 17.64
N GLY A 26 -3.44 -23.66 17.50
CA GLY A 26 -1.98 -23.65 17.65
C GLY A 26 -1.19 -23.94 16.37
N GLU A 27 -1.85 -24.40 15.31
CA GLU A 27 -1.22 -24.65 14.01
C GLU A 27 -1.04 -23.36 13.22
N ARG A 28 0.17 -23.16 12.68
CA ARG A 28 0.52 -22.02 11.83
C ARG A 28 1.51 -22.46 10.78
N HIS A 29 1.31 -22.00 9.54
CA HIS A 29 2.18 -22.35 8.43
C HIS A 29 2.64 -21.09 7.71
N THR A 30 3.91 -21.06 7.32
CA THR A 30 4.44 -20.03 6.41
C THR A 30 4.94 -20.72 5.16
N TYR A 31 4.38 -20.35 4.02
CA TYR A 31 4.73 -20.87 2.72
C TYR A 31 5.55 -19.86 1.94
N THR A 32 6.63 -20.35 1.32
CA THR A 32 7.50 -19.58 0.42
C THR A 32 7.84 -20.43 -0.81
N LEU A 33 8.23 -19.77 -1.90
CA LEU A 33 8.64 -20.45 -3.13
C LEU A 33 9.96 -21.23 -3.00
N GLU A 34 10.68 -21.11 -1.89
CA GLU A 34 11.93 -21.83 -1.62
C GLU A 34 11.67 -23.29 -1.20
N ARG A 35 10.49 -23.59 -0.66
CA ARG A 35 10.12 -24.93 -0.16
C ARG A 35 8.89 -25.48 -0.87
N ARG A 36 8.84 -25.37 -2.21
CA ARG A 36 7.64 -25.68 -3.01
C ARG A 36 7.04 -27.05 -2.73
N ASP A 37 7.88 -28.05 -2.47
CA ASP A 37 7.45 -29.44 -2.25
C ASP A 37 6.61 -29.62 -0.97
N GLN A 38 6.70 -28.67 -0.04
CA GLN A 38 5.97 -28.69 1.24
C GLN A 38 4.74 -27.77 1.22
N VAL A 39 4.48 -27.09 0.10
CA VAL A 39 3.38 -26.13 -0.01
C VAL A 39 2.18 -26.81 -0.66
N PRO A 40 1.00 -26.80 -0.01
CA PRO A 40 -0.19 -27.37 -0.62
C PRO A 40 -0.58 -26.64 -1.93
N PRO A 41 -1.24 -27.32 -2.88
CA PRO A 41 -1.49 -26.79 -4.23
C PRO A 41 -2.15 -25.40 -4.27
N PHE A 42 -3.10 -25.15 -3.37
CA PHE A 42 -3.77 -23.87 -3.27
C PHE A 42 -2.81 -22.72 -2.95
N TYR A 43 -1.94 -22.91 -1.95
CA TYR A 43 -0.95 -21.90 -1.54
C TYR A 43 0.17 -21.73 -2.57
N LEU A 44 0.50 -22.79 -3.33
CA LEU A 44 1.42 -22.66 -4.47
C LEU A 44 0.86 -21.73 -5.55
N ARG A 45 -0.45 -21.79 -5.82
CA ARG A 45 -1.10 -20.87 -6.76
C ARG A 45 -1.10 -19.44 -6.24
N LEU A 46 -1.37 -19.23 -4.95
CA LEU A 46 -1.24 -17.90 -4.32
C LEU A 46 0.19 -17.35 -4.44
N LEU A 47 1.21 -18.17 -4.15
CA LEU A 47 2.62 -17.79 -4.29
C LEU A 47 3.02 -17.56 -5.75
N GLY A 48 2.29 -18.13 -6.72
CA GLY A 48 2.51 -17.94 -8.15
C GLY A 48 1.99 -16.61 -8.68
N ILE A 49 1.17 -15.88 -7.92
CA ILE A 49 0.70 -14.54 -8.30
C ILE A 49 1.90 -13.59 -8.33
N ASP A 50 2.07 -12.86 -9.44
CA ASP A 50 3.18 -11.92 -9.59
C ASP A 50 3.15 -10.88 -8.47
N GLY A 51 4.27 -10.80 -7.75
CA GLY A 51 4.45 -9.89 -6.64
C GLY A 51 4.15 -10.45 -5.27
N VAL A 52 3.56 -11.63 -5.13
CA VAL A 52 3.45 -12.32 -3.84
C VAL A 52 4.83 -12.85 -3.39
N LYS A 53 5.20 -12.58 -2.14
CA LYS A 53 6.47 -12.96 -1.51
C LYS A 53 6.29 -14.19 -0.61
N SER A 54 5.32 -14.15 0.29
CA SER A 54 5.05 -15.20 1.26
C SER A 54 3.57 -15.29 1.56
N VAL A 55 3.14 -16.47 2.02
CA VAL A 55 1.76 -16.71 2.46
C VAL A 55 1.81 -17.35 3.84
N PHE A 56 1.19 -16.72 4.82
CA PHE A 56 1.05 -17.21 6.18
C PHE A 56 -0.38 -17.68 6.43
N ARG A 57 -0.54 -18.83 7.06
CA ARG A 57 -1.83 -19.42 7.40
C ARG A 57 -1.92 -19.62 8.90
N ALA A 58 -2.97 -19.08 9.52
CA ALA A 58 -3.27 -19.31 10.93
C ALA A 58 -4.78 -19.18 11.17
N ALA A 59 -5.31 -19.99 12.09
CA ALA A 59 -6.73 -19.98 12.43
C ALA A 59 -7.62 -20.01 11.16
N ASP A 60 -8.49 -19.02 10.99
CA ASP A 60 -9.45 -18.83 9.91
C ASP A 60 -9.01 -17.80 8.86
N PHE A 61 -7.72 -17.45 8.82
CA PHE A 61 -7.22 -16.46 7.86
C PHE A 61 -5.90 -16.85 7.18
N ILE A 62 -5.66 -16.20 6.04
CA ILE A 62 -4.41 -16.23 5.30
C ILE A 62 -3.85 -14.82 5.27
N ALA A 63 -2.61 -14.60 5.71
CA ALA A 63 -1.90 -13.36 5.44
C ALA A 63 -1.04 -13.52 4.18
N VAL A 64 -1.25 -12.67 3.19
CA VAL A 64 -0.45 -12.63 1.96
C VAL A 64 0.50 -11.45 2.09
N ASP A 65 1.80 -11.70 1.93
CA ASP A 65 2.80 -10.65 1.86
C ASP A 65 3.17 -10.39 0.41
N ARG A 66 3.16 -9.12 -0.01
CA ARG A 66 3.67 -8.69 -1.31
C ARG A 66 5.13 -8.25 -1.23
N ARG A 67 5.78 -8.17 -2.38
CA ARG A 67 7.03 -7.40 -2.55
C ARG A 67 6.68 -5.90 -2.51
N PRO A 68 7.50 -5.03 -1.88
CA PRO A 68 7.17 -3.62 -1.68
C PRO A 68 6.85 -2.82 -2.95
N ASN A 69 7.41 -3.22 -4.09
CA ASN A 69 7.24 -2.54 -5.37
C ASN A 69 6.05 -3.03 -6.22
N LYS A 70 5.18 -3.89 -5.68
CA LYS A 70 4.12 -4.56 -6.45
C LYS A 70 2.74 -4.05 -6.11
N ASP A 71 1.88 -3.88 -7.10
CA ASP A 71 0.56 -3.28 -6.90
C ASP A 71 -0.43 -4.27 -6.24
N TRP A 72 -1.02 -3.86 -5.12
CA TRP A 72 -2.08 -4.63 -4.46
C TRP A 72 -3.30 -4.82 -5.34
N ALA A 73 -3.67 -3.85 -6.20
CA ALA A 73 -4.83 -3.97 -7.07
C ALA A 73 -4.73 -5.19 -8.00
N VAL A 74 -3.54 -5.41 -8.57
CA VAL A 74 -3.25 -6.56 -9.44
C VAL A 74 -3.28 -7.87 -8.65
N ILE A 75 -2.64 -7.89 -7.48
CA ILE A 75 -2.58 -9.07 -6.62
C ILE A 75 -3.98 -9.47 -6.13
N LEU A 76 -4.80 -8.50 -5.70
CA LEU A 76 -6.16 -8.73 -5.22
C LEU A 76 -7.09 -9.21 -6.33
N GLY A 77 -6.93 -8.70 -7.56
CA GLY A 77 -7.63 -9.22 -8.73
C GLY A 77 -7.38 -10.71 -8.93
N ALA A 78 -6.10 -11.10 -8.98
CA ALA A 78 -5.69 -12.49 -9.14
C ALA A 78 -6.13 -13.40 -7.96
N ILE A 79 -6.11 -12.88 -6.73
CA ILE A 79 -6.61 -13.60 -5.55
C ILE A 79 -8.11 -13.89 -5.71
N ARG A 80 -8.91 -12.91 -6.10
CA ARG A 80 -10.37 -13.09 -6.28
C ARG A 80 -10.67 -14.11 -7.36
N GLU A 81 -9.95 -14.06 -8.48
CA GLU A 81 -10.07 -15.05 -9.55
C GLU A 81 -9.70 -16.46 -9.05
N LEU A 82 -8.61 -16.59 -8.28
CA LEU A 82 -8.17 -17.88 -7.74
C LEU A 82 -9.24 -18.52 -6.82
N PHE A 83 -9.81 -17.73 -5.90
CA PHE A 83 -10.89 -18.21 -5.03
C PHE A 83 -12.21 -18.46 -5.78
N GLY A 84 -12.48 -17.72 -6.87
CA GLY A 84 -13.64 -17.94 -7.73
C GLY A 84 -13.51 -19.18 -8.62
N ALA A 85 -12.31 -19.49 -9.10
CA ALA A 85 -12.04 -20.64 -9.96
C ALA A 85 -12.08 -21.99 -9.21
N ASP A 86 -11.71 -22.02 -7.93
CA ASP A 86 -11.84 -23.21 -7.07
C ASP A 86 -13.28 -23.42 -6.52
N GLY A 87 -14.20 -22.50 -6.83
CA GLY A 87 -15.56 -22.44 -6.28
C GLY A 87 -16.68 -22.83 -7.24
N ALA A 88 -16.47 -23.78 -8.15
CA ALA A 88 -17.53 -24.28 -9.03
C ALA A 88 -18.51 -25.21 -8.29
N ALA A 89 -19.38 -24.63 -7.46
CA ALA A 89 -20.77 -25.04 -7.21
C ALA A 89 -21.41 -24.19 -6.09
N GLY A 90 -22.42 -23.40 -6.46
CA GLY A 90 -23.45 -22.91 -5.54
C GLY A 90 -23.25 -21.52 -4.96
N ALA A 91 -23.69 -20.50 -5.72
CA ALA A 91 -24.78 -19.59 -5.36
C ALA A 91 -24.63 -18.28 -6.14
N ALA A 92 -25.53 -18.05 -7.08
CA ALA A 92 -25.85 -16.72 -7.56
C ALA A 92 -26.48 -15.88 -6.43
N ALA A 93 -26.41 -14.56 -6.59
CA ALA A 93 -26.73 -13.48 -5.65
C ALA A 93 -25.56 -13.16 -4.68
N SER A 94 -24.89 -12.01 -4.76
CA SER A 94 -25.45 -10.69 -5.05
C SER A 94 -24.47 -9.83 -5.85
N ALA A 95 -24.96 -9.27 -6.95
CA ALA A 95 -24.48 -7.99 -7.43
C ALA A 95 -24.94 -6.93 -6.42
N VAL A 96 -24.08 -6.62 -5.45
CA VAL A 96 -24.14 -5.38 -4.67
C VAL A 96 -22.75 -4.77 -4.80
N GLU A 97 -22.68 -3.73 -5.63
CA GLU A 97 -21.64 -2.70 -5.68
C GLU A 97 -20.19 -3.18 -5.58
N ALA A 98 -19.62 -3.57 -6.72
CA ALA A 98 -18.18 -3.64 -6.90
C ALA A 98 -17.58 -2.22 -7.08
N GLY A 99 -17.78 -1.35 -6.08
CA GLY A 99 -16.92 -0.18 -5.87
C GLY A 99 -15.79 -0.63 -4.95
N GLY A 100 -14.53 -0.42 -5.34
CA GLY A 100 -13.40 -0.65 -4.43
C GLY A 100 -13.64 0.12 -3.14
N TYR A 101 -13.77 -0.59 -2.02
CA TYR A 101 -14.14 -0.05 -0.72
C TYR A 101 -13.10 0.97 -0.24
N GLY A 102 -13.26 2.26 -0.57
CA GLY A 102 -12.69 3.46 0.07
C GLY A 102 -11.18 3.54 0.34
N GLU A 103 -10.41 2.47 0.22
CA GLU A 103 -9.01 2.38 0.63
C GLU A 103 -8.15 3.07 -0.41
N ALA A 104 -7.42 4.09 0.03
CA ALA A 104 -6.53 4.87 -0.79
C ALA A 104 -5.12 4.86 -0.21
N PHE A 105 -4.16 4.45 -1.03
CA PHE A 105 -2.75 4.50 -0.71
C PHE A 105 -2.23 5.91 -0.90
N VAL A 106 -1.69 6.50 0.16
CA VAL A 106 -1.12 7.84 0.16
C VAL A 106 0.40 7.73 0.02
N LEU A 107 0.94 8.36 -1.00
CA LEU A 107 2.38 8.49 -1.22
C LEU A 107 2.74 9.97 -1.21
N VAL A 108 3.87 10.30 -0.59
CA VAL A 108 4.39 11.67 -0.54
C VAL A 108 5.74 11.71 -1.25
N GLN A 109 5.86 12.61 -2.22
CA GLN A 109 7.12 12.89 -2.85
C GLN A 109 7.93 13.84 -1.97
N MET A 110 9.14 13.43 -1.63
CA MET A 110 10.05 14.11 -0.70
C MET A 110 11.32 14.55 -1.42
N TYR A 111 11.91 15.65 -0.97
CA TYR A 111 13.26 16.07 -1.30
C TYR A 111 14.00 16.39 0.00
N ARG A 112 14.99 15.56 0.37
CA ARG A 112 15.78 15.74 1.61
C ARG A 112 14.92 16.03 2.85
N GLY A 113 13.80 15.32 2.99
CA GLY A 113 12.88 15.47 4.11
C GLY A 113 11.81 16.56 3.94
N ILE A 114 11.86 17.37 2.87
CA ILE A 114 10.85 18.38 2.53
C ILE A 114 9.79 17.74 1.61
N PRO A 115 8.51 17.69 2.01
CA PRO A 115 7.46 17.14 1.16
C PRO A 115 7.11 18.10 0.02
N MET A 116 6.77 17.57 -1.14
CA MET A 116 6.52 18.34 -2.37
C MET A 116 5.13 18.10 -2.95
N GLN A 117 4.74 16.84 -3.09
CA GLN A 117 3.52 16.43 -3.76
C GLN A 117 2.95 15.20 -3.08
N ILE A 118 1.63 15.15 -2.96
CA ILE A 118 0.89 13.99 -2.48
C ILE A 118 0.29 13.28 -3.70
N ARG A 119 0.31 11.96 -3.66
CA ARG A 119 -0.35 11.08 -4.63
C ARG A 119 -1.23 10.11 -3.84
N VAL A 120 -2.49 10.01 -4.23
CA VAL A 120 -3.46 9.10 -3.64
C VAL A 120 -3.92 8.10 -4.70
N ARG A 121 -3.85 6.81 -4.40
CA ARG A 121 -4.24 5.72 -5.32
C ARG A 121 -5.34 4.89 -4.70
N SER A 122 -6.49 4.80 -5.37
CA SER A 122 -7.62 3.96 -4.93
C SER A 122 -8.31 3.33 -6.13
N GLY A 123 -8.57 2.02 -6.09
CA GLY A 123 -9.44 1.33 -7.06
C GLY A 123 -9.07 1.50 -8.55
N GLY A 124 -7.81 1.80 -8.89
CA GLY A 124 -7.36 2.09 -10.26
C GLY A 124 -7.42 3.57 -10.67
N GLN A 125 -7.90 4.45 -9.79
CA GLN A 125 -7.84 5.91 -9.92
C GLN A 125 -6.63 6.46 -9.16
N GLU A 126 -6.01 7.51 -9.73
CA GLU A 126 -4.90 8.24 -9.11
C GLU A 126 -5.27 9.73 -9.04
N ALA A 127 -5.23 10.28 -7.83
CA ALA A 127 -5.35 11.71 -7.58
C ALA A 127 -4.00 12.27 -7.10
N ARG A 128 -3.69 13.52 -7.42
CA ARG A 128 -2.44 14.19 -7.03
C ARG A 128 -2.67 15.64 -6.68
N ALA A 129 -1.99 16.12 -5.65
CA ALA A 129 -1.96 17.52 -5.25
C ALA A 129 -0.53 17.95 -4.93
N ALA A 130 -0.15 19.15 -5.38
CA ALA A 130 1.07 19.79 -4.89
C ALA A 130 0.82 20.41 -3.51
N LEU A 131 1.84 20.40 -2.66
CA LEU A 131 1.77 21.12 -1.39
C LEU A 131 1.82 22.65 -1.61
N PRO A 132 1.43 23.45 -0.60
CA PRO A 132 1.46 24.92 -0.68
C PRO A 132 2.81 25.47 -1.14
N ALA A 133 2.78 26.66 -1.77
CA ALA A 133 3.94 27.26 -2.46
C ALA A 133 5.21 27.35 -1.61
N ARG A 134 5.09 27.48 -0.28
CA ARG A 134 6.21 27.51 0.66
C ARG A 134 7.07 26.25 0.63
N PHE A 135 6.49 25.08 0.36
CA PHE A 135 7.22 23.83 0.22
C PHE A 135 8.04 23.80 -1.07
N ALA A 136 7.48 24.27 -2.18
CA ALA A 136 8.20 24.38 -3.44
C ALA A 136 9.36 25.38 -3.35
N ALA A 137 9.14 26.52 -2.68
CA ALA A 137 10.20 27.48 -2.39
C ALA A 137 11.32 26.87 -1.53
N ALA A 138 10.95 26.17 -0.45
CA ALA A 138 11.91 25.48 0.41
C ALA A 138 12.73 24.42 -0.34
N VAL A 139 12.11 23.63 -1.22
CA VAL A 139 12.85 22.68 -2.07
C VAL A 139 13.79 23.41 -3.03
N SER A 140 13.36 24.49 -3.65
CA SER A 140 14.20 25.27 -4.56
C SER A 140 15.43 25.83 -3.85
N GLU A 141 15.25 26.34 -2.63
CA GLU A 141 16.32 26.87 -1.79
C GLU A 141 17.27 25.77 -1.28
N ALA A 142 16.71 24.63 -0.88
CA ALA A 142 17.47 23.46 -0.42
C ALA A 142 18.27 22.79 -1.54
N ALA A 143 17.76 22.81 -2.78
CA ALA A 143 18.36 22.12 -3.91
C ALA A 143 19.45 22.92 -4.63
N GLY A 144 19.41 24.25 -4.58
CA GLY A 144 20.29 25.10 -5.38
C GLY A 144 20.28 24.68 -6.86
N ALA A 145 21.46 24.33 -7.41
CA ALA A 145 21.61 23.86 -8.80
C ALA A 145 21.37 22.35 -9.01
N THR A 146 21.10 21.55 -7.96
CA THR A 146 21.12 20.07 -8.01
C THR A 146 19.73 19.45 -7.77
N MET A 147 18.72 19.88 -8.54
CA MET A 147 17.30 19.58 -8.27
C MET A 147 16.84 18.14 -8.59
N ILE A 148 17.57 17.38 -9.40
CA ILE A 148 17.02 16.18 -10.07
C ILE A 148 17.35 14.85 -9.37
N ARG A 149 18.43 14.74 -8.59
CA ARG A 149 18.95 13.43 -8.14
C ARG A 149 18.39 12.87 -6.83
N GLU A 150 17.67 13.64 -6.03
CA GLU A 150 17.31 13.24 -4.66
C GLU A 150 15.82 13.20 -4.35
N ARG A 151 14.96 13.26 -5.37
CA ARG A 151 13.52 13.07 -5.15
C ARG A 151 13.24 11.62 -4.78
N LYS A 152 12.55 11.42 -3.66
CA LYS A 152 12.14 10.09 -3.17
C LYS A 152 10.62 10.06 -3.10
N LEU A 153 10.02 8.92 -3.43
CA LEU A 153 8.61 8.70 -3.21
C LEU A 153 8.47 7.83 -1.97
N GLU A 154 7.86 8.37 -0.92
CA GLU A 154 7.71 7.70 0.37
C GLU A 154 6.25 7.27 0.56
N GLU A 155 6.05 6.07 1.09
CA GLU A 155 4.72 5.57 1.46
C GLU A 155 4.29 6.24 2.76
N PHE A 156 3.18 6.98 2.74
CA PHE A 156 2.67 7.73 3.89
C PHE A 156 1.59 6.96 4.66
N GLY A 157 0.94 5.99 4.01
CA GLY A 157 0.01 5.06 4.64
C GLY A 157 -1.21 4.75 3.78
N VAL A 158 -2.19 4.10 4.41
CA VAL A 158 -3.51 3.81 3.81
C VAL A 158 -4.55 4.68 4.53
N ARG A 159 -5.42 5.33 3.75
CA ARG A 159 -6.55 6.13 4.24
C ARG A 159 -7.84 5.59 3.63
N TYR A 160 -8.98 5.97 4.20
CA TYR A 160 -10.29 5.54 3.74
C TYR A 160 -11.14 6.76 3.36
N GLY A 161 -11.75 6.74 2.18
CA GLY A 161 -12.58 7.80 1.66
C GLY A 161 -12.27 8.13 0.21
N GLU A 162 -12.83 9.24 -0.26
CA GLU A 162 -12.61 9.71 -1.63
C GLU A 162 -11.18 10.21 -1.81
N PRO A 163 -10.51 9.90 -2.93
CA PRO A 163 -9.12 10.31 -3.17
C PRO A 163 -8.87 11.82 -3.03
N GLN A 164 -9.86 12.64 -3.39
CA GLN A 164 -9.76 14.09 -3.28
C GLN A 164 -9.85 14.57 -1.83
N ASP A 165 -10.78 14.04 -1.03
CA ASP A 165 -10.90 14.39 0.39
C ASP A 165 -9.64 14.01 1.16
N ILE A 166 -9.07 12.83 0.85
CA ILE A 166 -7.82 12.35 1.43
C ILE A 166 -6.65 13.27 1.06
N LEU A 167 -6.59 13.76 -0.19
CA LEU A 167 -5.57 14.74 -0.59
C LEU A 167 -5.68 16.02 0.24
N ASP A 168 -6.88 16.56 0.42
CA ASP A 168 -7.10 17.83 1.13
C ASP A 168 -6.84 17.69 2.64
N GLU A 169 -7.16 16.55 3.24
CA GLU A 169 -6.82 16.22 4.62
C GLU A 169 -5.30 16.11 4.80
N VAL A 170 -4.63 15.27 4.02
CA VAL A 170 -3.18 15.04 4.13
C VAL A 170 -2.39 16.33 3.82
N THR A 171 -2.89 17.16 2.89
CA THR A 171 -2.31 18.47 2.61
C THR A 171 -2.34 19.35 3.85
N ARG A 172 -3.49 19.44 4.54
CA ARG A 172 -3.62 20.24 5.78
C ARG A 172 -2.76 19.69 6.92
N GLU A 173 -2.68 18.37 7.05
CA GLU A 173 -1.82 17.72 8.05
C GLU A 173 -0.35 18.06 7.82
N LEU A 174 0.15 17.90 6.59
CA LEU A 174 1.54 18.20 6.24
C LEU A 174 1.82 19.70 6.36
N ASP A 175 0.88 20.56 5.97
CA ASP A 175 1.01 22.00 6.16
C ASP A 175 1.14 22.36 7.65
N ALA A 176 0.30 21.79 8.52
CA ALA A 176 0.39 22.02 9.95
C ALA A 176 1.66 21.42 10.58
N ALA A 177 2.09 20.24 10.14
CA ALA A 177 3.23 19.52 10.72
C ALA A 177 4.60 20.12 10.34
N TYR A 178 4.66 20.85 9.23
CA TYR A 178 5.89 21.49 8.73
C TYR A 178 5.81 23.00 8.94
N THR A 179 6.08 23.46 10.16
CA THR A 179 6.18 24.89 10.47
C THR A 179 7.29 25.56 9.67
N GLU A 180 7.26 26.89 9.55
CA GLU A 180 8.34 27.64 8.88
C GLU A 180 9.72 27.34 9.48
N GLU A 181 9.79 27.26 10.81
CA GLU A 181 11.02 26.96 11.54
C GLU A 181 11.56 25.57 11.18
N ARG A 182 10.67 24.57 11.09
CA ARG A 182 11.04 23.21 10.67
C ARG A 182 11.54 23.20 9.22
N LEU A 183 10.86 23.91 8.31
CA LEU A 183 11.30 24.02 6.92
C LEU A 183 12.67 24.68 6.81
N ARG A 184 12.93 25.77 7.54
CA ARG A 184 14.25 26.42 7.59
C ARG A 184 15.33 25.47 8.09
N GLY A 185 15.04 24.67 9.13
CA GLY A 185 15.95 23.65 9.63
C GLY A 185 16.29 22.60 8.56
N LEU A 186 15.29 22.12 7.81
CA LEU A 186 15.49 21.16 6.73
C LEU A 186 16.29 21.75 5.56
N ILE A 187 16.05 23.01 5.21
CA ILE A 187 16.83 23.72 4.18
C ILE A 187 18.30 23.80 4.57
N ALA A 188 18.60 24.24 5.80
CA ALA A 188 19.98 24.35 6.28
C ALA A 188 20.70 22.99 6.31
N GLN A 189 20.01 21.93 6.75
CA GLN A 189 20.54 20.56 6.74
C GLN A 189 20.82 20.07 5.30
N ALA A 190 19.90 20.33 4.38
CA ALA A 190 20.07 19.97 2.97
C ALA A 190 21.27 20.68 2.35
N GLN A 191 21.42 21.98 2.58
CA GLN A 191 22.55 22.77 2.07
C GLN A 191 23.88 22.29 2.67
N ALA A 192 23.94 22.02 3.98
CA ALA A 192 25.14 21.50 4.64
C ALA A 192 25.56 20.12 4.14
N ALA A 193 24.62 19.27 3.72
CA ALA A 193 24.93 17.96 3.14
C ALA A 193 25.47 18.02 1.70
N THR A 194 25.46 19.21 1.07
CA THR A 194 25.93 19.43 -0.32
C THR A 194 27.20 20.27 -0.40
N ALA A 195 27.58 20.91 0.71
CA ALA A 195 28.80 21.69 0.85
C ALA A 195 30.00 20.76 1.13
#